data_AF-A0A842U7X7-F1
#
_entry.id   AF-A0A842U7X7-F1
#
_cell.length_a   1.000
_cell.length_b   1.000
_cell.length_c   1.000
_cell.angle_alpha   90.00
_cell.angle_beta   90.00
_cell.angle_gamma   90.00
#
_symmetry.space_group_name_H-M   'P 1'
#
loop_
_entity.id
_entity.type
_entity.pdbx_description
1 polymer ?
#
loop_
_entity_poly.entity_id
_entity_poly.type
_entity_poly.pdbx_seq_one_letter_code
_entity_poly.pdbx_strand_id
1 'polypeptide(L)'
;MHKVIIQRSSPSYEELIELFKNEKDKGLKEKYHALFLMHIFKNCAAVAGFLKKPEFMIERWVKDYNNGGVRALSPEIFPKEISIETRAQL
;
A
#
# COMPACT_ATOMS: atom_id res chain seq x y z
N MET A 1 -5.37 18.33 -1.61
CA MET A 1 -4.91 16.92 -1.53
C MET A 1 -5.91 16.06 -2.29
N HIS A 2 -5.45 15.20 -3.19
CA HIS A 2 -6.36 14.29 -3.90
C HIS A 2 -6.75 13.15 -2.97
N LYS A 3 -8.05 12.90 -2.83
CA LYS A 3 -8.57 11.80 -2.03
C LYS A 3 -8.14 10.47 -2.65
N VAL A 4 -7.25 9.75 -1.98
CA VAL A 4 -6.81 8.42 -2.41
C VAL A 4 -7.82 7.38 -1.89
N ILE A 5 -8.37 6.57 -2.79
CA ILE A 5 -9.27 5.46 -2.47
C ILE A 5 -8.76 4.19 -3.14
N ILE A 6 -9.16 3.03 -2.63
CA ILE A 6 -8.91 1.76 -3.30
C ILE A 6 -9.76 1.69 -4.57
N GLN A 7 -9.11 1.41 -5.70
CA GLN A 7 -9.74 1.30 -7.02
C GLN A 7 -9.81 -0.14 -7.53
N ARG A 8 -9.17 -1.06 -6.83
CA ARG A 8 -9.12 -2.47 -7.22
C ARG A 8 -10.27 -3.24 -6.59
N SER A 9 -10.82 -4.17 -7.36
CA SER A 9 -11.81 -5.14 -6.90
C SER A 9 -11.18 -6.40 -6.29
N SER A 10 -9.89 -6.64 -6.54
CA SER A 10 -9.16 -7.81 -6.03
C SER A 10 -7.74 -7.42 -5.55
N PRO A 11 -7.29 -7.99 -4.42
CA PRO A 11 -8.05 -8.81 -3.48
C PRO A 11 -9.26 -8.11 -2.83
N SER A 12 -10.30 -8.88 -2.51
CA SER A 12 -11.51 -8.43 -1.81
C SER A 12 -11.19 -8.03 -0.35
N TYR A 13 -12.18 -7.46 0.32
CA TYR A 13 -12.06 -7.14 1.75
C TYR A 13 -11.75 -8.39 2.59
N GLU A 14 -12.47 -9.49 2.34
CA GLU A 14 -12.29 -10.77 3.03
C GLU A 14 -10.91 -11.37 2.73
N GLU A 15 -10.48 -11.33 1.47
CA GLU A 15 -9.16 -11.82 1.06
C GLU A 15 -8.03 -11.02 1.72
N LEU A 16 -8.17 -9.69 1.85
CA LEU A 16 -7.22 -8.84 2.58
C LEU A 16 -7.15 -9.18 4.07
N ILE A 17 -8.27 -9.56 4.70
CA ILE A 17 -8.28 -10.03 6.09
C ILE A 17 -7.55 -11.36 6.23
N GLU A 18 -7.76 -12.30 5.30
CA GLU A 18 -7.06 -13.59 5.32
C GLU A 18 -5.56 -13.41 5.16
N LEU A 19 -5.14 -12.55 4.23
CA LEU A 19 -3.73 -12.16 4.07
C LEU A 19 -3.16 -11.57 5.36
N PHE A 20 -3.86 -10.64 6.01
CA PHE A 20 -3.43 -10.09 7.30
C PHE A 20 -3.28 -11.16 8.39
N LYS A 21 -4.23 -12.10 8.50
CA LYS A 21 -4.20 -13.16 9.51
C LYS A 21 -3.01 -14.09 9.32
N ASN A 22 -2.75 -14.48 8.07
CA ASN A 22 -1.74 -15.48 7.72
C ASN A 22 -0.33 -14.89 7.53
N GLU A 23 -0.19 -13.57 7.35
CA GLU A 23 1.10 -12.92 7.16
C GLU A 23 1.95 -12.90 8.44
N LYS A 24 3.22 -13.27 8.27
CA LYS A 24 4.26 -13.30 9.32
C LYS A 24 5.16 -12.07 9.28
N ASP A 25 5.39 -11.49 8.10
CA ASP A 25 6.15 -10.25 7.97
C ASP A 25 5.37 -9.08 8.57
N LYS A 26 5.95 -8.43 9.58
CA LYS A 26 5.28 -7.36 10.32
C LYS A 26 4.96 -6.16 9.42
N GLY A 27 5.83 -5.85 8.45
CA GLY A 27 5.65 -4.71 7.56
C GLY A 27 4.53 -4.94 6.56
N LEU A 28 4.48 -6.13 5.97
CA LEU A 28 3.46 -6.51 5.01
C LEU A 28 2.10 -6.72 5.70
N LYS A 29 2.10 -7.30 6.90
CA LYS A 29 0.92 -7.41 7.76
C LYS A 29 0.32 -6.04 8.05
N GLU A 30 1.13 -5.06 8.40
CA GLU A 30 0.66 -3.69 8.65
C GLU A 30 0.06 -3.03 7.39
N LYS A 31 0.64 -3.29 6.21
CA LYS A 31 0.11 -2.81 4.93
C LYS A 31 -1.25 -3.45 4.61
N TYR A 32 -1.40 -4.77 4.80
CA TYR A 32 -2.69 -5.44 4.63
C TYR A 32 -3.74 -4.90 5.61
N HIS A 33 -3.34 -4.62 6.85
CA HIS A 33 -4.19 -3.96 7.83
C HIS A 33 -4.71 -2.61 7.33
N ALA A 34 -3.81 -1.76 6.83
CA ALA A 34 -4.18 -0.47 6.27
C ALA A 34 -5.18 -0.59 5.11
N LEU A 35 -4.99 -1.56 4.21
CA LEU A 35 -5.86 -1.72 3.05
C LEU A 35 -7.27 -2.14 3.42
N PHE A 36 -7.47 -3.13 4.29
CA PHE A 36 -8.83 -3.52 4.66
C PHE A 36 -9.54 -2.42 5.48
N LEU A 37 -8.80 -1.64 6.28
CA LEU A 37 -9.36 -0.47 6.96
C LEU A 37 -9.76 0.63 5.96
N MET A 38 -9.01 0.79 4.86
CA MET A 38 -9.36 1.73 3.80
C MET A 38 -10.65 1.34 3.06
N HIS A 39 -11.01 0.05 2.98
CA HIS A 39 -12.33 -0.37 2.50
C HIS A 39 -13.47 0.12 3.40
N ILE A 40 -13.24 0.13 4.72
CA ILE A 40 -14.23 0.55 5.73
C ILE A 40 -14.33 2.08 5.79
N PHE A 41 -13.21 2.76 6.06
CA PHE A 41 -13.19 4.19 6.35
C PHE A 41 -13.15 5.08 5.11
N LYS A 42 -12.59 4.58 3.99
CA LYS A 42 -12.38 5.35 2.74
C LYS A 42 -11.73 6.71 2.96
N ASN A 43 -10.84 6.79 3.96
CA ASN A 43 -10.20 8.01 4.44
C ASN A 43 -8.80 7.67 5.01
N CYS A 44 -7.75 8.22 4.41
CA CYS A 44 -6.37 7.96 4.81
C CYS A 44 -6.05 8.48 6.21
N ALA A 45 -6.51 9.68 6.59
CA ALA A 45 -6.30 10.25 7.92
C ALA A 45 -6.93 9.40 9.04
N ALA A 46 -8.13 8.85 8.82
CA ALA A 46 -8.80 7.99 9.79
C ALA A 46 -8.01 6.68 10.01
N VAL A 47 -7.57 6.04 8.92
CA VAL A 47 -6.74 4.82 8.98
C VAL A 47 -5.37 5.12 9.60
N ALA A 48 -4.78 6.26 9.28
CA ALA A 48 -3.52 6.73 9.84
C ALA A 48 -3.60 6.91 11.36
N GLY A 49 -4.68 7.53 11.85
CA GLY A 49 -4.96 7.64 13.28
C GLY A 49 -5.13 6.28 13.96
N PHE A 50 -5.83 5.35 13.31
CA PHE A 50 -6.05 3.99 13.83
C PHE A 50 -4.73 3.20 13.96
N LEU A 51 -3.87 3.29 12.94
CA LEU A 51 -2.59 2.57 12.90
C LEU A 51 -1.43 3.33 13.56
N LYS A 52 -1.68 4.55 14.07
CA LYS A 52 -0.64 5.47 14.59
C LYS A 52 0.50 5.68 13.57
N LYS A 53 0.13 5.90 12.31
CA LYS A 53 1.06 6.16 11.21
C LYS A 53 0.84 7.54 10.60
N PRO A 54 1.83 8.10 9.89
CA PRO A 54 1.62 9.29 9.08
C PRO A 54 0.64 9.02 7.93
N GLU A 55 -0.24 9.98 7.64
CA GLU A 55 -1.23 9.87 6.56
C GLU A 55 -0.58 9.58 5.19
N PHE A 56 0.54 10.25 4.88
CA PHE A 56 1.26 10.06 3.62
C PHE A 56 1.71 8.60 3.41
N MET A 57 1.94 7.86 4.49
CA MET A 57 2.34 6.45 4.42
C MET A 57 1.16 5.57 4.01
N ILE A 58 -0.03 5.85 4.55
CA ILE A 58 -1.27 5.18 4.14
C ILE A 58 -1.59 5.50 2.68
N GLU A 59 -1.49 6.77 2.28
CA GLU A 59 -1.67 7.17 0.88
C GLU A 59 -0.74 6.42 -0.06
N ARG A 60 0.54 6.32 0.31
CA ARG A 60 1.55 5.59 -0.47
C ARG A 60 1.16 4.13 -0.63
N TRP A 61 0.80 3.44 0.44
CA TRP A 61 0.41 2.03 0.37
C TRP A 61 -0.83 1.81 -0.49
N VAL A 62 -1.82 2.70 -0.42
CA VAL A 62 -3.01 2.60 -1.29
C VAL A 62 -2.65 2.86 -2.75
N LYS A 63 -1.75 3.81 -3.04
CA LYS A 63 -1.25 4.06 -4.40
C LYS A 63 -0.47 2.85 -4.93
N ASP A 64 0.47 2.32 -4.15
CA ASP A 64 1.27 1.14 -4.50
C ASP A 64 0.34 -0.05 -4.78
N TYR A 65 -0.64 -0.28 -3.89
CA TYR A 65 -1.66 -1.31 -4.06
C TYR A 65 -2.49 -1.10 -5.33
N ASN A 66 -3.00 0.11 -5.59
CA ASN A 66 -3.78 0.39 -6.79
C ASN A 66 -2.97 0.09 -8.07
N ASN A 67 -1.67 0.42 -8.06
CA ASN A 67 -0.77 0.25 -9.20
C ASN A 67 -0.41 -1.22 -9.47
N GLY A 68 -0.04 -2.00 -8.44
CA GLY A 68 0.51 -3.35 -8.63
C GLY A 68 -0.12 -4.45 -7.76
N GLY A 69 -1.25 -4.18 -7.13
CA GLY A 69 -1.91 -5.08 -6.20
C GLY A 69 -1.03 -5.39 -4.98
N VAL A 70 -1.25 -6.54 -4.35
CA VAL A 70 -0.49 -6.97 -3.17
C VAL A 70 1.00 -7.18 -3.43
N ARG A 71 1.43 -7.43 -4.69
CA ARG A 71 2.85 -7.57 -5.04
C ARG A 71 3.62 -6.27 -4.86
N ALA A 72 3.00 -5.13 -5.21
CA ALA A 72 3.61 -3.81 -5.03
C ALA A 72 3.72 -3.36 -3.57
N LEU A 73 3.07 -4.07 -2.63
CA LEU A 73 3.22 -3.81 -1.20
C LEU A 73 4.41 -4.55 -0.61
N SER A 74 4.79 -5.67 -1.19
CA SER A 74 5.99 -6.37 -0.79
C SER A 74 7.20 -5.47 -1.08
N PRO A 75 8.21 -5.46 -0.21
CA PRO A 75 9.52 -5.00 -0.59
C PRO A 75 10.10 -6.04 -1.55
N GLU A 76 9.53 -6.19 -2.75
CA GLU A 76 10.27 -6.86 -3.82
C GLU A 76 11.57 -6.08 -3.95
N ILE A 77 12.66 -6.82 -3.78
CA ILE A 77 14.06 -6.45 -3.93
C ILE A 77 14.13 -5.37 -5.01
N PHE A 78 14.15 -4.09 -4.62
CA PHE A 78 14.72 -3.11 -5.51
C PHE A 78 16.14 -3.63 -5.74
N PRO A 79 16.58 -3.90 -6.98
CA PRO A 79 18.00 -3.81 -7.24
C PRO A 79 18.37 -2.43 -6.69
N LYS A 80 19.24 -2.39 -5.68
CA LYS A 80 19.96 -1.13 -5.43
C LYS A 80 20.59 -0.79 -6.77
N GLU A 81 20.28 0.41 -7.27
CA GLU A 81 20.76 1.04 -8.49
C GLU A 81 19.93 0.80 -9.76
N ILE A 82 19.29 1.88 -10.22
CA ILE A 82 19.73 2.46 -11.50
C ILE A 82 20.13 3.91 -11.24
N SER A 83 21.39 4.15 -11.57
CA SER A 83 22.14 5.41 -11.58
C SER A 83 21.40 6.54 -12.29
N ILE A 84 21.75 7.76 -11.91
CA ILE A 84 21.40 9.02 -12.58
C ILE A 84 22.06 9.02 -13.97
N GLU A 85 21.46 8.39 -14.98
CA GLU A 85 21.96 8.49 -16.35
C GLU A 85 20.90 8.15 -17.39
N THR A 86 19.89 9.01 -17.53
CA THR A 86 19.21 9.21 -18.82
C THR A 86 18.78 10.66 -18.94
N ARG A 87 19.77 11.55 -18.98
CA ARG A 87 19.67 12.81 -19.72
C ARG A 87 20.65 12.71 -20.89
N ALA A 88 20.21 13.19 -22.04
CA ALA A 88 20.92 13.28 -23.32
C ALA A 88 20.83 12.03 -24.23
N GLN A 89 19.67 11.85 -24.86
CA GLN A 89 19.61 11.64 -26.32
C GLN A 89 18.40 12.40 -26.89
N LEU A 90 18.60 13.70 -27.12
CA LEU A 90 17.99 14.49 -28.20
C LEU A 90 19.04 15.51 -28.64
#